data_AF-A0A7K2XIX1-F1
#
_entry.id   AF-A0A7K2XIX1-F1
#
_cell.length_a   1.000
_cell.length_b   1.000
_cell.length_c   1.000
_cell.angle_alpha   90.00
_cell.angle_beta   90.00
_cell.angle_gamma   90.00
#
_symmetry.space_group_name_H-M   'P 1'
#
loop_
_entity.id
_entity.type
_entity.pdbx_description
1 polymer ?
#
loop_
_entity_poly.entity_id
_entity_poly.type
_entity_poly.pdbx_seq_one_letter_code
_entity_poly.pdbx_strand_id
1 'polypeptide(L)'
;MSGTRTTPTTPATTAPSVDALVEEVLAGVHGPPPAETVATSVFWIHHGTRLAGGDTTYLNQYVLVRLGGSFGGCAFEAGDIDPAICREASGTPLDVLLREAPRPLRIAALDAYLSEVRPHRAAEDAEPVV
;
A
#
# COMPACT_ATOMS: atom_id res chain seq x y z
N MET A 1 9.17 -47.78 -0.66
CA MET A 1 8.15 -46.75 -0.40
C MET A 1 8.77 -45.40 -0.72
N SER A 2 8.60 -44.92 -1.95
CA SER A 2 9.15 -43.62 -2.39
C SER A 2 8.03 -42.59 -2.26
N GLY A 3 8.16 -41.68 -1.30
CA GLY A 3 7.20 -40.60 -1.08
C GLY A 3 7.26 -39.60 -2.24
N THR A 4 6.15 -39.43 -2.93
CA THR A 4 5.94 -38.34 -3.89
C THR A 4 5.92 -37.02 -3.13
N ARG A 5 6.93 -36.18 -3.37
CA ARG A 5 6.99 -34.81 -2.87
C ARG A 5 5.98 -33.99 -3.67
N THR A 6 4.83 -33.69 -3.07
CA THR A 6 3.85 -32.77 -3.64
C THR A 6 4.47 -31.38 -3.65
N THR A 7 4.65 -30.81 -4.85
CA THR A 7 5.08 -29.43 -5.05
C THR A 7 4.00 -28.49 -4.49
N PRO A 8 4.34 -27.45 -3.70
CA PRO A 8 3.35 -26.46 -3.30
C PRO A 8 2.89 -25.70 -4.54
N THR A 9 1.58 -25.74 -4.83
CA THR A 9 0.97 -24.85 -5.82
C THR A 9 0.77 -23.50 -5.15
N THR A 10 1.70 -22.57 -5.38
CA THR A 10 1.52 -21.16 -5.05
C THR A 10 0.30 -20.63 -5.81
N PRO A 11 -0.71 -20.01 -5.16
CA PRO A 11 -1.75 -19.31 -5.89
C PRO A 11 -1.11 -18.13 -6.62
N ALA A 12 -1.18 -18.15 -7.95
CA ALA A 12 -0.70 -17.06 -8.78
C ALA A 12 -1.55 -15.81 -8.49
N THR A 13 -0.93 -14.73 -8.00
CA THR A 13 -1.60 -13.43 -7.98
C THR A 13 -1.68 -12.94 -9.44
N THR A 14 -2.91 -12.83 -9.95
CA THR A 14 -3.26 -12.73 -11.38
C THR A 14 -3.33 -11.32 -11.95
N ALA A 15 -3.17 -10.27 -11.15
CA ALA A 15 -3.24 -8.90 -11.66
C ALA A 15 -1.99 -8.54 -12.50
N PRO A 16 -2.12 -8.32 -13.83
CA PRO A 16 -0.97 -7.94 -14.67
C PRO A 16 -0.54 -6.48 -14.49
N SER A 17 -1.28 -5.69 -13.71
CA SER A 17 -1.01 -4.28 -13.45
C SER A 17 -1.57 -3.84 -12.10
N VAL A 18 -1.13 -2.68 -11.61
CA VAL A 18 -1.69 -2.06 -10.40
C VAL A 18 -3.17 -1.77 -10.56
N ASP A 19 -3.60 -1.31 -11.74
CA ASP A 19 -5.02 -1.02 -11.99
C ASP A 19 -5.86 -2.31 -11.92
N ALA A 20 -5.36 -3.42 -12.47
CA ALA A 20 -6.04 -4.71 -12.35
C ALA A 20 -6.12 -5.16 -10.88
N LEU A 21 -5.08 -4.92 -10.09
CA LEU A 21 -5.07 -5.24 -8.66
C LEU A 21 -6.06 -4.37 -7.88
N VAL A 22 -6.21 -3.09 -8.25
CA VAL A 22 -7.24 -2.21 -7.69
C VAL A 22 -8.63 -2.77 -7.98
N GLU A 23 -8.90 -3.22 -9.21
CA GLU A 23 -10.18 -3.84 -9.57
C GLU A 23 -10.43 -5.15 -8.80
N GLU A 24 -9.42 -6.01 -8.65
CA GLU A 24 -9.53 -7.23 -7.85
C GLU A 24 -9.85 -6.93 -6.37
N VAL A 25 -9.21 -5.90 -5.78
CA VAL A 25 -9.49 -5.45 -4.42
C VAL A 25 -10.90 -4.88 -4.29
N LEU A 26 -11.33 -4.02 -5.23
CA LEU A 26 -12.68 -3.47 -5.27
C LEU A 26 -13.75 -4.56 -5.42
N ALA A 27 -13.43 -5.65 -6.12
CA ALA A 27 -14.28 -6.83 -6.24
C ALA A 27 -14.26 -7.77 -5.02
N GLY A 28 -13.45 -7.47 -3.98
CA GLY A 28 -13.37 -8.25 -2.75
C GLY A 28 -12.55 -9.55 -2.87
N VAL A 29 -11.70 -9.68 -3.89
CA VAL A 29 -10.89 -10.90 -4.12
C VAL A 29 -9.83 -11.11 -3.02
N HIS A 30 -9.38 -10.03 -2.37
CA HIS A 30 -8.23 -10.08 -1.46
C HIS A 30 -8.57 -10.05 0.04
N GLY A 31 -9.82 -9.82 0.41
CA GLY A 31 -10.22 -9.62 1.80
C GLY A 31 -11.60 -8.97 1.94
N PRO A 32 -11.89 -8.35 3.10
CA PRO A 32 -13.14 -7.64 3.34
C PRO A 32 -13.40 -6.57 2.27
N PRO A 33 -14.68 -6.27 1.95
CA PRO A 33 -15.03 -5.23 0.99
C PRO A 33 -14.37 -3.89 1.36
N PRO A 34 -13.67 -3.21 0.43
CA PRO A 34 -13.01 -1.93 0.73
C PRO A 34 -13.98 -0.86 1.26
N ALA A 35 -15.25 -0.90 0.85
CA ALA A 35 -16.29 0.02 1.33
C ALA A 35 -16.58 -0.10 2.85
N GLU A 36 -16.22 -1.23 3.47
CA GLU A 36 -16.38 -1.47 4.92
C GLU A 36 -15.13 -1.03 5.72
N THR A 37 -14.11 -0.52 5.04
CA THR A 37 -12.85 -0.07 5.65
C THR A 37 -12.63 1.41 5.41
N VAL A 38 -11.91 2.04 6.34
CA VAL A 38 -11.72 3.51 6.34
C VAL A 38 -10.23 3.83 6.47
N ALA A 39 -9.78 4.80 5.67
CA ALA A 39 -8.47 5.43 5.83
C ALA A 39 -8.49 6.36 7.06
N THR A 40 -8.30 5.77 8.24
CA THR A 40 -8.37 6.49 9.54
C THR A 40 -7.44 7.69 9.65
N SER A 41 -6.31 7.69 8.93
CA SER A 41 -5.40 8.83 8.89
C SER A 41 -4.64 8.84 7.56
N VAL A 42 -4.47 10.02 6.99
CA VAL A 42 -3.61 10.26 5.84
C VAL A 42 -2.53 11.25 6.22
N PHE A 43 -1.29 10.92 5.86
CA PHE A 43 -0.10 11.70 6.15
C PHE A 43 0.53 12.16 4.85
N TRP A 44 0.97 13.40 4.81
CA TRP A 44 1.82 13.95 3.75
C TRP A 44 3.13 14.34 4.42
N ILE A 45 4.22 13.73 3.97
CA ILE A 45 5.53 13.87 4.59
C ILE A 45 6.52 14.25 3.49
N HIS A 46 7.36 15.23 3.79
CA HIS A 46 8.55 15.49 3.00
C HIS A 46 9.76 15.60 3.91
N HIS A 47 10.93 15.19 3.42
CA HIS A 47 12.17 15.31 4.15
C HIS A 47 13.36 15.47 3.20
N GLY A 48 14.40 16.11 3.71
CA GLY A 48 15.69 16.20 3.06
C GLY A 48 16.65 15.13 3.56
N THR A 49 17.36 14.47 2.66
CA THR A 49 18.46 13.55 3.00
C THR A 49 19.75 14.08 2.40
N ARG A 50 20.76 14.30 3.24
CA ARG A 50 22.15 14.56 2.82
C ARG A 50 23.02 13.45 3.37
N LEU A 51 23.66 12.70 2.47
CA LEU A 51 24.54 11.60 2.84
C LEU A 51 25.94 12.14 3.18
N ALA A 52 26.62 11.47 4.11
CA ALA A 52 27.99 11.83 4.48
C ALA A 52 28.91 11.74 3.24
N GLY A 53 29.73 12.78 3.02
CA GLY A 53 30.66 12.84 1.90
C GLY A 53 30.08 13.34 0.57
N GLY A 54 28.82 13.79 0.54
CA GLY A 54 28.21 14.41 -0.64
C GLY A 54 27.65 15.82 -0.38
N ASP A 55 27.61 16.63 -1.43
CA ASP A 55 27.06 18.00 -1.38
C ASP A 55 25.58 18.07 -1.81
N THR A 56 25.05 16.99 -2.37
CA THR A 56 23.65 16.88 -2.82
C THR A 56 22.70 16.68 -1.64
N THR A 57 21.59 17.41 -1.64
CA THR A 57 20.44 17.15 -0.77
C THR A 57 19.31 16.56 -1.60
N TYR A 58 18.87 15.36 -1.26
CA TYR A 58 17.70 14.72 -1.86
C TYR A 58 16.44 15.18 -1.14
N LEU A 59 15.45 15.68 -1.88
CA LEU A 59 14.13 15.95 -1.35
C LEU A 59 13.23 14.77 -1.67
N ASN A 60 12.72 14.11 -0.64
CA ASN A 60 11.78 13.00 -0.78
C ASN A 60 10.41 13.41 -0.25
N GLN A 61 9.35 12.99 -0.93
CA GLN A 61 7.96 13.24 -0.51
C GLN A 61 7.15 11.96 -0.58
N TYR A 62 6.30 11.73 0.42
CA TYR A 62 5.50 10.52 0.59
C TYR A 62 4.11 10.86 1.08
N VAL A 63 3.12 10.13 0.57
CA VAL A 63 1.80 10.05 1.17
C VAL A 63 1.65 8.69 1.82
N LEU A 64 1.11 8.68 3.03
CA LEU A 64 0.87 7.46 3.78
C LEU A 64 -0.60 7.38 4.18
N VAL A 65 -1.14 6.16 4.18
CA VAL A 65 -2.51 5.87 4.60
C VAL A 65 -2.46 4.88 5.75
N ARG A 66 -3.16 5.18 6.84
CA ARG A 66 -3.42 4.24 7.92
C ARG A 66 -4.79 3.61 7.73
N LEU A 67 -4.82 2.28 7.64
CA LEU A 67 -6.03 1.49 7.58
C LEU A 67 -5.94 0.37 8.61
N GLY A 68 -6.86 0.36 9.57
CA GLY A 68 -6.81 -0.59 10.69
C GLY A 68 -5.51 -0.47 11.49
N GLY A 69 -4.80 -1.59 11.63
CA GLY A 69 -3.50 -1.68 12.28
C GLY A 69 -2.30 -1.36 11.38
N SER A 70 -2.52 -1.20 10.08
CA SER A 70 -1.46 -1.14 9.06
C SER A 70 -1.31 0.24 8.43
N PHE A 71 -0.15 0.43 7.81
CA PHE A 71 0.16 1.61 7.01
C PHE A 71 0.56 1.17 5.60
N GLY A 72 0.20 1.98 4.63
CA GLY A 72 0.74 1.91 3.28
C GLY A 72 1.30 3.26 2.86
N GLY A 73 2.19 3.25 1.86
CA GLY A 73 2.91 4.44 1.43
C GLY A 73 3.17 4.52 -0.06
N CYS A 74 3.28 5.75 -0.57
CA CYS A 74 3.72 6.01 -1.94
C CYS A 74 4.58 7.27 -1.97
N ALA A 75 5.77 7.16 -2.58
CA ALA A 75 6.57 8.32 -2.95
C ALA A 75 5.95 9.04 -4.15
N PHE A 76 6.16 10.34 -4.28
CA PHE A 76 5.64 11.14 -5.40
C PHE A 76 6.50 12.38 -5.69
N GLU A 77 6.33 12.96 -6.86
CA GLU A 77 7.12 14.11 -7.33
C GLU A 77 6.60 15.44 -6.80
N ALA A 78 7.44 16.46 -6.82
CA ALA A 78 7.05 17.80 -6.41
C ALA A 78 5.86 18.32 -7.24
N GLY A 79 4.74 18.61 -6.57
CA GLY A 79 3.53 19.14 -7.19
C GLY A 79 2.48 18.11 -7.58
N ASP A 80 2.74 16.79 -7.46
CA ASP A 80 1.74 15.78 -7.82
C ASP A 80 0.51 15.81 -6.88
N ILE A 81 0.73 16.04 -5.58
CA ILE A 81 -0.32 16.15 -4.57
C ILE A 81 0.00 17.22 -3.53
N ASP A 82 -1.02 17.97 -3.13
CA ASP A 82 -0.94 19.03 -2.12
C ASP A 82 -1.14 18.48 -0.69
N PRO A 83 -0.45 18.99 0.34
CA PRO A 83 -0.65 18.56 1.73
C PRO A 83 -2.10 18.66 2.24
N ALA A 84 -2.94 19.53 1.65
CA ALA A 84 -4.36 19.65 1.99
C ALA A 84 -5.14 18.35 1.78
N ILE A 85 -4.66 17.45 0.91
CA ILE A 85 -5.29 16.15 0.64
C ILE A 85 -5.45 15.31 1.92
N CYS A 86 -4.59 15.49 2.92
CA CYS A 86 -4.69 14.80 4.20
C CYS A 86 -6.03 15.07 4.89
N ARG A 87 -6.54 16.31 4.80
CA ARG A 87 -7.81 16.68 5.41
C ARG A 87 -9.00 16.03 4.71
N GLU A 88 -8.93 15.96 3.38
CA GLU A 88 -10.02 15.45 2.54
C GLU A 88 -10.08 13.91 2.52
N ALA A 89 -8.91 13.26 2.59
CA ALA A 89 -8.82 11.81 2.48
C ALA A 89 -8.88 11.07 3.83
N SER A 90 -8.57 11.74 4.95
CA SER A 90 -8.68 11.12 6.28
C SER A 90 -10.14 10.91 6.65
N GLY A 91 -10.49 9.68 7.04
CA GLY A 91 -11.87 9.28 7.35
C GLY A 91 -12.67 8.81 6.13
N THR A 92 -12.07 8.85 4.93
CA THR A 92 -12.75 8.43 3.69
C THR A 92 -12.77 6.90 3.57
N PRO A 93 -13.88 6.31 3.08
CA PRO A 93 -13.93 4.89 2.75
C PRO A 93 -12.85 4.50 1.74
N LEU A 94 -12.26 3.31 1.91
CA LEU A 94 -11.15 2.88 1.06
C LEU A 94 -11.57 2.76 -0.41
N ASP A 95 -12.78 2.28 -0.69
CA ASP A 95 -13.27 2.10 -2.06
C ASP A 95 -13.39 3.43 -2.83
N VAL A 96 -13.74 4.52 -2.14
CA VAL A 96 -13.72 5.88 -2.71
C VAL A 96 -12.30 6.30 -3.07
N LEU A 97 -11.34 6.11 -2.16
CA LEU A 97 -9.93 6.44 -2.43
C LEU A 97 -9.38 5.62 -3.60
N LEU A 98 -9.73 4.33 -3.68
CA LEU A 98 -9.28 3.46 -4.75
C LEU A 98 -9.79 3.88 -6.14
N ARG A 99 -10.99 4.45 -6.24
CA ARG A 99 -11.57 4.91 -7.51
C ARG A 99 -11.17 6.33 -7.88
N GLU A 100 -11.17 7.23 -6.90
CA GLU A 100 -11.20 8.68 -7.16
C GLU A 100 -9.92 9.40 -6.77
N ALA A 101 -9.12 8.84 -5.84
CA ALA A 101 -7.93 9.55 -5.37
C ALA A 101 -6.87 9.69 -6.47
N PRO A 102 -6.03 10.74 -6.40
CA PRO A 102 -4.81 10.84 -7.19
C PRO A 102 -3.95 9.59 -7.03
N ARG A 103 -3.21 9.24 -8.09
CA ARG A 103 -2.47 7.97 -8.17
C ARG A 103 -1.55 7.70 -6.96
N PRO A 104 -0.79 8.67 -6.41
CA PRO A 104 0.04 8.40 -5.22
C PRO A 104 -0.78 7.98 -3.99
N LEU A 105 -1.88 8.68 -3.72
CA LEU A 105 -2.76 8.36 -2.60
C LEU A 105 -3.47 7.02 -2.81
N ARG A 106 -3.87 6.72 -4.05
CA ARG A 106 -4.46 5.43 -4.43
C ARG A 106 -3.50 4.27 -4.15
N ILE A 107 -2.22 4.41 -4.52
CA ILE A 107 -1.21 3.39 -4.25
C ILE A 107 -0.99 3.23 -2.75
N ALA A 108 -0.84 4.33 -2.00
CA ALA A 108 -0.68 4.24 -0.54
C ALA A 108 -1.88 3.58 0.15
N ALA A 109 -3.10 3.83 -0.33
CA ALA A 109 -4.31 3.21 0.18
C ALA A 109 -4.38 1.71 -0.14
N LEU A 110 -4.02 1.32 -1.37
CA LEU A 110 -3.93 -0.09 -1.78
C LEU A 110 -2.88 -0.85 -0.97
N ASP A 111 -1.71 -0.25 -0.78
CA ASP A 111 -0.61 -0.82 0.02
C ASP A 111 -1.03 -1.02 1.49
N ALA A 112 -1.77 -0.05 2.06
CA ALA A 112 -2.28 -0.15 3.42
C ALA A 112 -3.28 -1.30 3.58
N TYR A 113 -4.19 -1.45 2.61
CA TYR A 113 -5.17 -2.54 2.60
C TYR A 113 -4.51 -3.90 2.48
N LEU A 114 -3.58 -4.07 1.53
CA LEU A 114 -2.89 -5.33 1.33
C LEU A 114 -2.02 -5.70 2.54
N SER A 115 -1.38 -4.71 3.17
CA SER A 115 -0.63 -4.91 4.42
C SER A 115 -1.52 -5.34 5.58
N GLU A 116 -2.76 -4.85 5.67
CA GLU A 116 -3.72 -5.22 6.71
C GLU A 116 -4.27 -6.64 6.50
N VAL A 117 -4.66 -6.99 5.27
CA VAL A 117 -5.32 -8.28 4.96
C VAL A 117 -4.33 -9.41 4.71
N ARG A 118 -3.08 -9.09 4.34
CA ARG A 118 -2.00 -10.05 4.08
C ARG A 118 -0.70 -9.59 4.75
N PRO A 119 -0.66 -9.49 6.09
CA PRO A 119 0.51 -9.00 6.80
C PRO A 119 1.69 -9.96 6.59
N HIS A 120 2.86 -9.42 6.23
CA HIS A 120 4.05 -10.22 5.89
C HIS A 120 4.43 -11.24 6.98
N ARG A 121 4.27 -10.88 8.26
CA ARG A 121 4.53 -11.76 9.41
C ARG A 121 3.68 -13.04 9.45
N ALA A 122 2.61 -13.11 8.66
CA ALA A 122 1.72 -14.25 8.56
C ALA A 122 1.87 -15.00 7.22
N ALA A 123 2.79 -14.58 6.33
CA ALA A 123 3.05 -15.28 5.10
C ALA A 123 3.82 -16.59 5.37
N GLU A 124 3.43 -17.67 4.70
CA GLU A 124 3.98 -19.01 4.93
C GLU A 124 5.48 -19.11 4.58
N ASP A 125 5.94 -18.26 3.67
CA ASP A 125 7.31 -18.17 3.16
C ASP A 125 8.12 -17.03 3.77
N ALA A 126 7.58 -16.30 4.75
CA ALA A 126 8.31 -15.24 5.44
C ALA A 126 9.36 -15.82 6.40
N GLU A 127 10.57 -15.27 6.33
CA GLU A 127 11.68 -15.64 7.21
C GLU A 127 12.06 -14.46 8.13
N PRO A 128 12.29 -14.69 9.43
CA PRO A 128 12.76 -13.65 10.33
C PRO A 128 14.22 -13.27 10.03
N VAL A 129 14.51 -11.97 10.05
CA VAL A 129 15.89 -11.47 10.03
C VAL A 129 16.39 -11.43 11.47
N VAL A 130 17.48 -12.15 11.76
CA VAL A 130 18.14 -12.23 13.08
C VAL A 130 19.47 -11.50 13.10
#